data_AF-A0A2A4CT80-F1
#
_entry.id   AF-A0A2A4CT80-F1
#
_cell.length_a   1.000
_cell.length_b   1.000
_cell.length_c   1.000
_cell.angle_alpha   90.00
_cell.angle_beta   90.00
_cell.angle_gamma   90.00
#
_symmetry.space_group_name_H-M   'P 1'
#
loop_
_entity.id
_entity.type
_entity.pdbx_description
1 polymer ?
#
loop_
_entity_poly.entity_id
_entity_poly.type
_entity_poly.pdbx_seq_one_letter_code
_entity_poly.pdbx_strand_id
1 'polypeptide(L)'
;MKIFVYLTIGLTVMGLAFWAYHVNYDTQDRQAELRELQREIASLREGLGVLRAEWAYQNRPDRLRELVNLNFMALQLLPMAPEQFGSATQVAYPQPVLELNAPIDVVATGVEEEGAE
;
A
#
# COMPACT_ATOMS: atom_id res chain seq x y z
N MET A 1 19.31 -58.08 23.70
CA MET A 1 18.52 -56.82 23.69
C MET A 1 19.36 -55.55 23.54
N LYS A 2 20.45 -55.35 24.29
CA LYS A 2 21.25 -54.09 24.25
C LYS A 2 21.77 -53.71 22.85
N ILE A 3 22.28 -54.68 22.08
CA ILE A 3 22.75 -54.48 20.70
C ILE A 3 21.65 -53.99 19.75
N PHE A 4 20.43 -54.51 19.90
CA PHE A 4 19.28 -54.06 19.11
C PHE A 4 19.01 -52.58 19.38
N VAL A 5 18.97 -52.18 20.65
CA VAL A 5 18.73 -50.79 21.06
C VAL A 5 19.79 -49.84 20.47
N TYR A 6 21.07 -50.21 20.52
CA TYR A 6 22.14 -49.39 19.93
C TYR A 6 22.04 -49.30 18.41
N LEU A 7 21.66 -50.38 17.73
CA LEU A 7 21.42 -50.37 16.28
C LEU A 7 20.25 -49.45 15.91
N THR A 8 19.12 -49.53 16.62
CA THR A 8 17.97 -48.66 16.33
C THR A 8 18.32 -47.20 16.55
N ILE A 9 19.02 -46.86 17.64
CA ILE A 9 19.45 -45.48 17.90
C ILE A 9 20.41 -44.99 16.81
N GLY A 10 21.40 -45.80 16.43
CA GLY A 10 22.34 -45.45 15.38
C GLY A 10 21.64 -45.19 14.05
N LEU A 11 20.67 -46.02 13.68
CA LEU A 11 19.89 -45.86 12.47
C LEU A 11 19.01 -44.60 12.50
N THR A 12 18.39 -44.29 13.64
CA THR A 12 17.63 -43.05 13.83
C THR A 12 18.52 -41.81 13.70
N VAL A 13 19.70 -41.81 14.33
CA VAL A 13 20.66 -40.69 14.22
C VAL A 13 21.14 -40.52 12.79
N MET A 14 21.44 -41.62 12.09
CA MET A 14 21.83 -41.56 10.67
C MET A 14 20.72 -40.98 9.79
N GLY A 15 19.46 -41.37 10.05
CA GLY A 15 18.29 -40.81 9.36
C GLY A 15 18.11 -39.32 9.61
N LEU A 16 18.28 -38.86 10.86
CA LEU A 16 18.21 -37.43 11.21
C LEU A 16 19.35 -36.62 10.59
N ALA A 17 20.56 -37.17 10.54
CA ALA A 17 21.69 -36.53 9.88
C ALA A 17 21.43 -36.33 8.38
N PHE A 18 20.88 -37.34 7.71
CA PHE A 18 20.50 -37.24 6.31
C PHE A 18 19.39 -36.22 6.08
N TRP A 19 18.35 -36.23 6.91
CA TRP A 19 17.25 -35.26 6.81
C TRP A 19 17.73 -33.83 7.02
N ALA A 20 18.54 -33.57 8.04
CA ALA A 20 19.08 -32.24 8.30
C ALA A 20 19.97 -31.73 7.16
N TYR A 21 20.77 -32.61 6.55
CA TYR A 21 21.57 -32.27 5.38
C TYR A 21 20.69 -31.91 4.17
N HIS A 22 19.65 -32.69 3.92
CA HIS A 22 18.73 -32.45 2.81
C HIS A 22 17.95 -31.14 2.98
N VAL A 23 17.38 -30.90 4.17
CA VAL A 23 16.67 -29.65 4.51
C VAL A 23 17.57 -28.42 4.35
N ASN A 24 18.85 -28.55 4.67
CA ASN A 24 19.80 -27.47 4.51
C ASN A 24 20.01 -27.14 3.01
N TYR A 25 20.02 -28.14 2.14
CA TYR A 25 20.14 -27.94 0.69
C TYR A 25 18.91 -27.24 0.10
N ASP A 26 17.70 -27.72 0.43
CA ASP A 26 16.45 -27.12 -0.03
C ASP A 26 16.33 -25.64 0.37
N THR A 27 16.86 -25.30 1.53
CA THR A 27 16.88 -23.92 2.03
C THR A 27 17.85 -23.04 1.22
N GLN A 28 19.02 -23.58 0.84
CA GLN A 28 20.04 -22.83 0.11
C GLN A 28 19.60 -22.44 -1.30
N ASP A 29 18.87 -23.32 -1.99
CA ASP A 29 18.38 -23.05 -3.34
C ASP A 29 17.38 -21.89 -3.34
N ARG A 30 16.43 -21.89 -2.38
CA ARG A 30 15.47 -20.79 -2.22
C ARG A 30 16.14 -19.47 -1.85
N GLN A 31 17.22 -19.53 -1.05
CA GLN A 31 17.99 -18.32 -0.75
C GLN A 31 18.73 -17.77 -1.99
N ALA A 32 19.17 -18.64 -2.92
CA ALA A 32 19.80 -18.19 -4.15
C ALA A 32 18.81 -17.43 -5.05
N GLU A 33 17.61 -17.97 -5.22
CA GLU A 33 16.52 -17.33 -5.97
C GLU A 33 16.14 -15.97 -5.37
N LEU A 34 15.97 -15.90 -4.04
CA LEU A 34 15.69 -14.63 -3.35
C LEU A 34 16.80 -13.58 -3.56
N ARG A 35 18.07 -13.99 -3.53
CA ARG A 35 19.21 -13.09 -3.78
C ARG A 35 19.23 -12.58 -5.22
N GLU A 36 18.80 -13.39 -6.19
CA GLU A 36 18.67 -12.96 -7.57
C GLU A 36 17.54 -11.94 -7.74
N LEU A 37 16.36 -12.25 -7.22
CA LEU A 37 15.22 -11.34 -7.26
C LEU A 37 15.50 -10.00 -6.56
N GLN A 38 16.18 -10.03 -5.42
CA GLN A 38 16.60 -8.80 -4.72
C GLN A 38 17.55 -7.94 -5.54
N ARG A 39 18.47 -8.56 -6.30
CA ARG A 39 19.38 -7.84 -7.21
C ARG A 39 18.62 -7.21 -8.37
N GLU A 40 17.66 -7.92 -8.94
CA GLU A 40 16.79 -7.38 -9.97
C GLU A 40 15.97 -6.19 -9.45
N ILE A 41 15.33 -6.33 -8.29
CA ILE A 41 14.58 -5.23 -7.63
C ILE A 41 15.48 -4.01 -7.40
N ALA A 42 16.72 -4.21 -6.96
CA ALA A 42 17.67 -3.12 -6.75
C ALA A 42 17.96 -2.38 -8.07
N SER A 43 18.25 -3.10 -9.16
CA SER A 43 18.47 -2.48 -10.48
C SER A 43 17.26 -1.72 -11.01
N LEU A 44 16.05 -2.26 -10.84
CA LEU A 44 14.82 -1.58 -11.27
C LEU A 44 14.57 -0.31 -10.46
N ARG A 45 14.86 -0.33 -9.15
CA ARG A 45 14.73 0.85 -8.28
C ARG A 45 15.71 1.96 -8.67
N GLU A 46 16.91 1.63 -9.10
CA GLU A 46 17.87 2.61 -9.65
C GLU A 46 17.28 3.28 -10.91
N GLY A 47 16.70 2.50 -11.83
CA GLY A 47 16.01 3.03 -13.02
C GLY A 47 14.85 3.97 -12.67
N LEU A 48 14.03 3.62 -11.68
CA LEU A 48 12.95 4.48 -11.19
C LEU A 48 13.46 5.81 -10.61
N GLY A 49 14.67 5.82 -10.02
CA GLY A 49 15.30 7.04 -9.52
C GLY A 49 15.58 8.04 -10.65
N VAL A 50 16.16 7.56 -11.75
CA VAL A 50 16.42 8.38 -12.95
C VAL A 50 15.12 8.91 -13.54
N LEU A 51 14.14 8.02 -13.75
CA LEU A 51 12.86 8.40 -14.35
C LEU A 51 12.09 9.44 -13.51
N ARG A 52 12.16 9.32 -12.18
CA ARG A 52 11.59 10.31 -11.27
C ARG A 52 12.32 11.65 -11.35
N ALA A 53 13.65 11.64 -11.50
CA ALA A 53 14.43 12.86 -11.69
C ALA A 53 14.10 13.55 -13.02
N GLU A 54 13.95 12.78 -14.10
CA GLU A 54 13.51 13.29 -15.40
C GLU A 54 12.10 13.87 -15.33
N TRP A 55 11.16 13.17 -14.69
CA TRP A 55 9.81 13.67 -14.47
C TRP A 55 9.82 14.97 -13.66
N ALA A 56 10.62 15.04 -12.59
CA ALA A 56 10.75 16.24 -11.78
C ALA A 56 11.35 17.40 -12.58
N TYR A 57 12.33 17.12 -13.46
CA TYR A 57 12.88 18.12 -14.38
C TYR A 57 11.84 18.61 -15.38
N GLN A 58 11.04 17.70 -15.96
CA GLN A 58 10.02 18.06 -16.93
C GLN A 58 8.86 18.86 -16.31
N ASN A 59 8.49 18.56 -15.07
CA ASN A 59 7.41 19.23 -14.35
C ASN A 59 7.84 20.47 -13.57
N ARG A 60 9.05 21.00 -13.80
CA ARG A 60 9.46 22.27 -13.17
C ARG A 60 8.50 23.39 -13.60
N PRO A 61 7.85 24.09 -12.66
CA PRO A 61 6.81 25.08 -12.98
C PRO A 61 7.35 26.20 -13.89
N ASP A 62 8.61 26.60 -13.71
CA ASP A 62 9.24 27.64 -14.53
C ASP A 62 9.38 27.20 -15.98
N ARG A 63 9.83 25.95 -16.23
CA ARG A 63 9.93 25.39 -17.59
C ARG A 63 8.54 25.25 -18.22
N LEU A 64 7.55 24.81 -17.45
CA LEU A 64 6.16 24.70 -17.93
C LEU A 64 5.60 26.07 -18.32
N ARG A 65 5.85 27.12 -17.52
CA ARG A 65 5.45 28.51 -17.86
C ARG A 65 6.12 28.98 -19.15
N GLU A 66 7.41 28.73 -19.32
CA GLU A 66 8.13 29.07 -20.54
C GLU A 66 7.54 28.37 -21.77
N LEU A 67 7.27 27.06 -21.68
CA LEU A 67 6.65 26.29 -22.76
C LEU A 67 5.24 26.76 -23.10
N VAL A 68 4.44 27.13 -22.09
CA VAL A 68 3.11 27.72 -22.24
C VAL A 68 3.19 29.06 -22.95
N ASN A 69 4.12 29.93 -22.54
CA ASN A 69 4.33 31.23 -23.16
C ASN A 69 4.74 31.10 -24.64
N LEU A 70 5.63 30.16 -24.96
CA LEU A 70 6.04 29.88 -26.34
C LEU A 70 4.88 29.36 -27.20
N ASN A 71 3.95 28.62 -26.62
CA ASN A 71 2.80 28.02 -27.32
C ASN A 71 1.47 28.74 -27.01
N PHE A 72 1.54 30.01 -26.65
CA PHE A 72 0.39 30.75 -26.14
C PHE A 72 -0.79 30.81 -27.14
N MET A 73 -0.51 30.89 -28.45
CA MET A 73 -1.56 30.91 -29.47
C MET A 73 -2.46 29.67 -29.44
N ALA A 74 -1.92 28.50 -29.10
CA ALA A 74 -2.65 27.25 -29.05
C ALA A 74 -3.23 26.97 -27.66
N LEU A 75 -2.47 27.24 -26.59
CA LEU A 75 -2.84 26.88 -25.23
C LEU A 75 -3.71 27.94 -24.55
N GLN A 76 -3.46 29.24 -24.81
CA GLN A 76 -4.16 30.38 -24.20
C GLN A 76 -4.24 30.30 -22.66
N LEU A 77 -3.24 29.67 -22.05
CA LEU A 77 -3.17 29.49 -20.61
C LEU A 77 -2.50 30.71 -19.96
N LEU A 78 -3.13 31.22 -18.90
CA LEU A 78 -2.61 32.28 -18.06
C LEU A 78 -2.21 31.71 -16.69
N PRO A 79 -1.20 32.29 -16.02
CA PRO A 79 -0.87 31.91 -14.65
C PRO A 79 -2.09 32.03 -13.74
N MET A 80 -2.36 30.99 -12.95
CA MET A 80 -3.43 31.04 -11.97
C MET A 80 -3.05 32.01 -10.85
N ALA A 81 -3.92 32.99 -10.59
CA ALA A 81 -3.76 33.94 -9.52
C ALA A 81 -4.33 33.37 -8.21
N PRO A 82 -3.75 33.71 -7.03
CA PRO A 82 -4.22 33.24 -5.73
C PRO A 82 -5.74 33.46 -5.50
N GLU A 83 -6.28 34.53 -6.06
CA GLU A 83 -7.68 34.94 -5.93
C GLU A 83 -8.64 34.01 -6.70
N GLN A 84 -8.12 33.18 -7.61
CA GLN A 84 -8.90 32.21 -8.39
C GLN A 84 -9.08 30.87 -7.66
N PHE A 85 -8.36 30.64 -6.55
CA PHE A 85 -8.59 29.46 -5.71
C PHE A 85 -9.82 29.70 -4.81
N GLY A 86 -10.80 28.81 -4.90
CA GLY A 86 -11.96 28.82 -4.01
C GLY A 86 -11.59 28.44 -2.57
N SER A 87 -12.36 28.93 -1.60
CA SER A 87 -12.29 28.49 -0.21
C SER A 87 -12.77 27.04 -0.08
N ALA A 88 -12.16 26.27 0.83
CA ALA A 88 -12.61 24.90 1.15
C ALA A 88 -14.10 24.84 1.56
N THR A 89 -14.63 25.94 2.12
CA THR A 89 -16.06 26.07 2.48
C THR A 89 -16.99 26.24 1.28
N GLN A 90 -16.47 26.50 0.07
CA GLN A 90 -17.23 26.63 -1.16
C GLN A 90 -17.38 25.29 -1.91
N VAL A 91 -16.78 24.21 -1.40
CA VAL A 91 -16.91 22.86 -1.95
C VAL A 91 -18.18 22.21 -1.41
N ALA A 92 -19.14 21.90 -2.28
CA ALA A 92 -20.33 21.17 -1.89
C ALA A 92 -19.95 19.74 -1.46
N TYR A 93 -20.15 19.41 -0.19
CA TYR A 93 -20.04 18.03 0.26
C TYR A 93 -21.28 17.24 -0.17
N PRO A 94 -21.12 16.01 -0.70
CA PRO A 94 -22.25 15.14 -0.92
C PRO A 94 -22.98 14.94 0.42
N GLN A 95 -24.28 15.20 0.42
CA GLN A 95 -25.11 14.92 1.59
C GLN A 95 -25.07 13.40 1.84
N PRO A 96 -24.87 12.94 3.08
CA PRO A 96 -24.98 11.53 3.38
C PRO A 96 -26.37 11.07 2.95
N VAL A 97 -26.44 10.09 2.05
CA VAL A 97 -27.70 9.47 1.67
C VAL A 97 -28.20 8.75 2.91
N LEU A 98 -29.25 9.29 3.53
CA LEU A 98 -29.95 8.59 4.60
C LEU A 98 -30.57 7.34 3.97
N GLU A 99 -29.96 6.19 4.21
CA GLU A 99 -30.64 4.91 3.98
C GLU A 99 -31.77 4.81 5.01
N LEU A 100 -33.01 5.05 4.58
CA LEU A 100 -34.24 4.98 5.41
C LEU A 100 -34.51 3.58 6.02
N ASN A 101 -33.58 2.62 5.90
CA ASN A 101 -33.71 1.25 6.38
C ASN A 101 -32.98 0.96 7.70
N ALA A 102 -32.30 1.97 8.29
CA ALA A 102 -31.77 1.79 9.64
C ALA A 102 -32.93 1.69 10.64
N PRO A 103 -33.06 0.59 11.41
CA PRO A 103 -34.11 0.48 12.41
C PRO A 103 -33.95 1.61 13.43
N ILE A 104 -34.95 2.48 13.51
CA ILE A 104 -35.07 3.48 14.57
C ILE A 104 -35.39 2.69 15.84
N ASP A 105 -34.44 2.62 16.77
CA ASP A 105 -34.68 2.06 18.10
C ASP A 105 -35.58 3.06 18.86
N VAL A 106 -36.90 2.83 18.78
CA VAL A 106 -37.89 3.63 19.52
C VAL A 106 -37.81 3.17 20.97
N VAL A 107 -36.83 3.69 21.70
CA VAL A 107 -36.86 3.66 23.16
C VAL A 107 -38.05 4.54 23.57
N ALA A 108 -39.15 3.88 23.94
CA ALA A 108 -40.29 4.51 24.57
C ALA A 108 -39.82 5.06 25.92
N THR A 109 -39.34 6.30 25.93
CA THR A 109 -39.33 7.11 27.15
C THR A 109 -40.79 7.30 27.52
N GLY A 110 -41.25 6.48 28.47
CA GLY A 110 -42.58 6.57 29.04
C GLY A 110 -42.82 7.99 29.55
N VAL A 111 -43.75 8.68 28.91
CA VAL A 111 -44.34 9.89 29.47
C VAL A 111 -45.19 9.41 30.63
N GLU A 112 -44.73 9.65 31.86
CA GLU A 112 -45.54 9.52 33.05
C GLU A 112 -46.76 10.44 32.91
N GLU A 113 -47.94 9.84 32.94
CA GLU A 113 -49.19 10.56 33.10
C GLU A 113 -49.19 11.23 34.47
N GLU A 114 -49.32 12.56 34.50
CA GLU A 114 -49.74 13.27 35.71
C GLU A 114 -50.94 14.16 35.37
N GLY A 115 -52.12 13.67 35.79
CA GLY A 115 -53.11 14.49 36.49
C GLY A 115 -54.00 15.39 35.65
N ALA A 116 -55.22 14.93 35.42
CA ALA A 116 -56.39 15.78 35.24
C ALA A 116 -56.79 16.41 36.58
N GLU A 117 -56.96 17.74 36.61
CA GLU A 117 -58.15 18.50 37.06
C GLU A 117 -57.91 20.01 36.94
#